data_AF-A0A7W9V3B1-F1
#
_entry.id   AF-A0A7W9V3B1-F1
#
_cell.length_a   1.000
_cell.length_b   1.000
_cell.length_c   1.000
_cell.angle_alpha   90.00
_cell.angle_beta   90.00
_cell.angle_gamma   90.00
#
_symmetry.space_group_name_H-M   'P 1'
#
loop_
_entity.id
_entity.type
_entity.pdbx_description
1 polymer ?
#
loop_
_entity_poly.entity_id
_entity_poly.type
_entity_poly.pdbx_seq_one_letter_code
_entity_poly.pdbx_strand_id
1 'polypeptide(L)'
;MPEQSTTTRARRAKREGKAGTTQAGEFVREEIDRVRAGKTQVKSTKQAIAIGLSKARRAGVKTGASKTASKDTKKKVAQEEAKGGRQGKPSPTRSRGAKKALKTASKGTTARKTVGSEALSTQTKRAAKKRSASSRSAAAKKAAQTKGATVRKTAAKKAAQTRAKQAGTHTSATKKGTAKTASARKTTAKKAASKKAASKTASAKKAATKKTASRKTASKKSTARTSAASKTPAKKSAASKRTTSKRANKTSSARKRSSRSGS
;
A
#
# COMPACT_ATOMS: atom_id res chain seq x y z
N MET A 1 14.31 -15.74 -7.51
CA MET A 1 13.71 -15.79 -6.15
C MET A 1 14.24 -14.61 -5.33
N PRO A 2 13.57 -14.18 -4.25
CA PRO A 2 14.09 -13.17 -3.33
C PRO A 2 15.35 -13.68 -2.62
N GLU A 3 16.17 -12.76 -2.12
CA GLU A 3 17.37 -13.12 -1.34
C GLU A 3 16.98 -13.82 -0.03
N GLN A 4 17.83 -14.74 0.44
CA GLN A 4 17.59 -15.44 1.71
C GLN A 4 17.55 -14.45 2.88
N SER A 5 18.40 -13.42 2.84
CA SER A 5 18.45 -12.35 3.83
C SER A 5 17.12 -11.60 3.96
N THR A 6 16.45 -11.29 2.85
CA THR A 6 15.12 -10.65 2.83
C THR A 6 14.06 -11.53 3.48
N THR A 7 14.10 -12.82 3.17
CA THR A 7 13.16 -13.80 3.75
C THR A 7 13.35 -13.92 5.26
N THR A 8 14.60 -13.93 5.73
CA THR A 8 14.93 -13.95 7.17
C THR A 8 14.44 -12.69 7.88
N ARG A 9 14.64 -11.50 7.29
CA ARG A 9 14.13 -10.23 7.85
C ARG A 9 12.61 -10.21 7.91
N ALA A 10 11.93 -10.68 6.86
CA ALA A 10 10.47 -10.78 6.85
C ALA A 10 9.95 -11.79 7.91
N ARG A 11 10.64 -12.91 8.10
CA ARG A 11 10.33 -13.88 9.18
C ARG A 11 10.55 -13.29 10.57
N ARG A 12 11.63 -12.53 10.78
CA ARG A 12 11.85 -11.79 12.03
C ARG A 12 10.72 -10.81 12.29
N ALA A 13 10.33 -10.01 11.30
CA ALA A 13 9.19 -9.10 11.43
C ALA A 13 7.88 -9.84 11.77
N LYS A 14 7.69 -11.04 11.22
CA LYS A 14 6.55 -11.91 11.57
C LYS A 14 6.63 -12.39 13.04
N ARG A 15 7.81 -12.79 13.52
CA ARG A 15 8.03 -13.19 14.93
C ARG A 15 7.77 -12.03 15.89
N GLU A 16 8.13 -10.82 15.48
CA GLU A 16 7.84 -9.57 16.20
C GLU A 16 6.36 -9.15 16.12
N GLY A 17 5.48 -9.96 15.53
CA GLY A 17 4.04 -9.67 15.42
C GLY A 17 3.69 -8.53 14.45
N LYS A 18 4.62 -8.09 13.59
CA LYS A 18 4.37 -6.99 12.64
C LYS A 18 3.38 -7.40 11.56
N ALA A 19 2.61 -6.44 11.07
CA ALA A 19 1.63 -6.66 10.00
C ALA A 19 2.28 -7.18 8.71
N GLY A 20 1.52 -7.92 7.89
CA GLY A 20 2.00 -8.46 6.62
C GLY A 20 2.49 -7.40 5.63
N THR A 21 1.92 -6.20 5.66
CA THR A 21 2.40 -5.05 4.86
C THR A 21 3.76 -4.54 5.33
N THR A 22 4.06 -4.61 6.63
CA THR A 22 5.37 -4.29 7.19
C THR A 22 6.40 -5.35 6.83
N GLN A 23 6.03 -6.64 6.92
CA GLN A 23 6.88 -7.75 6.47
C GLN A 23 7.24 -7.63 4.98
N ALA A 24 6.26 -7.27 4.15
CA ALA A 24 6.46 -7.07 2.70
C ALA A 24 7.37 -5.87 2.39
N GLY A 25 7.55 -4.94 3.33
CA GLY A 25 8.47 -3.81 3.19
C GLY A 25 9.91 -4.24 2.93
N GLU A 26 10.36 -5.37 3.49
CA GLU A 26 11.69 -5.92 3.25
C GLU A 26 11.90 -6.32 1.78
N PHE A 27 10.88 -6.91 1.15
CA PHE A 27 10.93 -7.29 -0.27
C PHE A 27 10.88 -6.08 -1.20
N VAL A 28 10.13 -5.03 -0.82
CA VAL A 28 10.13 -3.76 -1.56
C VAL A 28 11.48 -3.08 -1.46
N ARG A 29 12.15 -3.14 -0.30
CA ARG A 29 13.49 -2.61 -0.10
C ARG A 29 14.53 -3.36 -0.95
N GLU A 30 14.52 -4.70 -0.90
CA GLU A 30 15.39 -5.52 -1.77
C GLU A 30 15.18 -5.17 -3.25
N GLU A 31 13.93 -5.02 -3.69
CA GLU A 31 13.64 -4.67 -5.08
C GLU A 31 14.17 -3.28 -5.46
N ILE A 32 14.03 -2.30 -4.59
CA ILE A 32 14.62 -0.96 -4.78
C ILE A 32 16.14 -1.06 -4.92
N ASP A 33 16.79 -1.84 -4.07
CA ASP A 33 18.25 -2.01 -4.11
C ASP A 33 18.70 -2.76 -5.37
N ARG A 34 17.91 -3.74 -5.85
CA ARG A 34 18.15 -4.41 -7.14
C ARG A 34 18.01 -3.49 -8.34
N VAL A 35 17.03 -2.58 -8.31
CA VAL A 35 16.88 -1.55 -9.35
C VAL A 35 18.07 -0.59 -9.32
N ARG A 36 18.52 -0.16 -8.13
CA ARG A 36 19.72 0.69 -7.99
C ARG A 36 20.98 0.00 -8.51
N ALA A 37 21.12 -1.29 -8.24
CA ALA A 37 22.21 -2.11 -8.75
C ALA A 37 22.08 -2.48 -10.23
N GLY A 38 21.05 -2.00 -10.95
CA GLY A 38 20.83 -2.31 -12.37
C GLY A 38 20.37 -3.75 -12.65
N LYS A 39 20.22 -4.59 -11.62
CA LYS A 39 19.80 -6.00 -11.72
C LYS A 39 18.35 -6.15 -12.16
N THR A 40 17.53 -5.11 -11.98
CA THR A 40 16.12 -5.12 -12.40
C THR A 40 15.77 -3.79 -13.03
N GLN A 41 15.18 -3.85 -14.22
CA GLN A 41 14.73 -2.68 -14.97
C GLN A 41 13.28 -2.38 -14.64
N VAL A 42 12.97 -1.11 -14.40
CA VAL A 42 11.62 -0.65 -14.10
C VAL A 42 11.36 0.67 -14.79
N LYS A 43 10.13 0.87 -15.26
CA LYS A 43 9.67 2.12 -15.88
C LYS A 43 9.22 3.17 -14.87
N SER A 44 8.96 2.76 -13.62
CA SER A 44 8.45 3.68 -12.58
C SER A 44 8.65 3.14 -11.16
N THR A 45 8.59 4.04 -10.18
CA THR A 45 8.60 3.71 -8.74
C THR A 45 7.48 2.75 -8.36
N LYS A 46 6.28 2.96 -8.90
CA LYS A 46 5.11 2.10 -8.63
C LYS A 46 5.34 0.67 -9.10
N GLN A 47 6.03 0.51 -10.23
CA GLN A 47 6.36 -0.82 -10.76
C GLN A 47 7.36 -1.54 -9.84
N ALA A 48 8.42 -0.85 -9.38
CA ALA A 48 9.36 -1.43 -8.42
C ALA A 48 8.66 -1.91 -7.14
N ILE A 49 7.79 -1.07 -6.56
CA ILE A 49 6.99 -1.44 -5.39
C ILE A 49 6.09 -2.65 -5.71
N ALA A 50 5.44 -2.66 -6.88
CA ALA A 50 4.57 -3.77 -7.27
C ALA A 50 5.33 -5.09 -7.43
N ILE A 51 6.52 -5.07 -8.07
CA ILE A 51 7.37 -6.25 -8.20
C ILE A 51 7.78 -6.77 -6.81
N GLY A 52 8.21 -5.88 -5.91
CA GLY A 52 8.56 -6.23 -4.53
C GLY A 52 7.38 -6.84 -3.76
N LEU A 53 6.18 -6.27 -3.88
CA LEU A 53 4.97 -6.83 -3.25
C LEU A 53 4.58 -8.19 -3.83
N SER A 54 4.68 -8.38 -5.16
CA SER A 54 4.45 -9.67 -5.80
C SER A 54 5.45 -10.74 -5.33
N LYS A 55 6.73 -10.38 -5.14
CA LYS A 55 7.72 -11.28 -4.54
C LYS A 55 7.35 -11.65 -3.11
N ALA A 56 6.93 -10.68 -2.29
CA ALA A 56 6.53 -10.93 -0.91
C ALA A 56 5.37 -11.95 -0.82
N ARG A 57 4.34 -11.77 -1.66
CA ARG A 57 3.19 -12.69 -1.70
C ARG A 57 3.59 -14.10 -2.10
N ARG A 58 4.41 -14.23 -3.14
CA ARG A 58 4.93 -15.54 -3.59
C ARG A 58 5.86 -16.16 -2.55
N ALA A 59 6.56 -15.36 -1.75
CA ALA A 59 7.37 -15.82 -0.63
C ALA A 59 6.54 -16.19 0.63
N GLY A 60 5.21 -16.10 0.56
CA GLY A 60 4.29 -16.48 1.64
C GLY A 60 3.94 -15.36 2.62
N VAL A 61 4.27 -14.10 2.32
CA VAL A 61 3.82 -12.96 3.10
C VAL A 61 2.37 -12.64 2.76
N LYS A 62 1.48 -12.79 3.74
CA LYS A 62 0.04 -12.47 3.61
C LYS A 62 -0.17 -10.96 3.68
N THR A 63 -0.12 -10.31 2.52
CA THR A 63 -0.33 -8.85 2.42
C THR A 63 -1.80 -8.49 2.24
N GLY A 64 -2.59 -9.41 1.66
CA GLY A 64 -3.96 -9.15 1.26
C GLY A 64 -4.06 -8.10 0.14
N ALA A 65 -5.24 -8.03 -0.47
CA ALA A 65 -5.56 -6.97 -1.41
C ALA A 65 -6.13 -5.75 -0.67
N SER A 66 -6.00 -4.56 -1.26
CA SER A 66 -6.72 -3.39 -0.73
C SER A 66 -8.23 -3.64 -0.77
N LYS A 67 -8.95 -3.17 0.26
CA LYS A 67 -10.41 -3.25 0.33
C LYS A 67 -11.08 -2.63 -0.89
N THR A 68 -10.52 -1.52 -1.37
CA THR A 68 -10.97 -0.75 -2.54
C THR A 68 -10.39 -1.24 -3.87
N ALA A 69 -9.62 -2.34 -3.88
CA ALA A 69 -9.08 -2.87 -5.13
C ALA A 69 -10.18 -3.50 -6.00
N SER A 70 -9.98 -3.47 -7.32
CA SER A 70 -10.87 -4.13 -8.28
C SER A 70 -10.92 -5.64 -8.06
N LYS A 71 -12.00 -6.29 -8.53
CA LYS A 71 -12.18 -7.75 -8.45
C LYS A 71 -10.98 -8.49 -9.05
N ASP A 72 -10.47 -8.04 -10.20
CA ASP A 72 -9.33 -8.66 -10.86
C ASP A 72 -8.03 -8.51 -10.08
N THR A 73 -7.83 -7.36 -9.43
CA THR A 73 -6.66 -7.16 -8.57
C THR A 73 -6.73 -8.09 -7.36
N LYS A 74 -7.90 -8.23 -6.74
CA LYS A 74 -8.12 -9.16 -5.62
C LYS A 74 -7.85 -10.61 -6.05
N LYS A 75 -8.38 -11.03 -7.21
CA LYS A 75 -8.11 -12.35 -7.81
C LYS A 75 -6.62 -12.57 -8.05
N LYS A 76 -5.91 -11.60 -8.64
CA LYS A 76 -4.45 -11.70 -8.86
C LYS A 76 -3.67 -11.83 -7.57
N VAL A 77 -4.01 -11.04 -6.54
CA VAL A 77 -3.37 -11.13 -5.22
C VAL A 77 -3.59 -12.52 -4.61
N ALA A 78 -4.83 -13.02 -4.62
CA ALA A 78 -5.14 -14.35 -4.12
C ALA A 78 -4.38 -15.44 -4.88
N GLN A 79 -4.26 -15.33 -6.21
CA GLN A 79 -3.46 -16.24 -7.03
C GLN A 79 -1.97 -16.18 -6.68
N GLU A 80 -1.40 -15.00 -6.42
CA GLU A 80 0.01 -14.87 -6.03
C GLU A 80 0.28 -15.45 -4.64
N GLU A 81 -0.64 -15.27 -3.70
CA GLU A 81 -0.56 -15.83 -2.36
C GLU A 81 -0.76 -17.36 -2.38
N ALA A 82 -1.67 -17.87 -3.21
CA ALA A 82 -1.96 -19.31 -3.36
C ALA A 82 -0.83 -20.06 -4.10
N LYS A 83 -0.25 -19.46 -5.14
CA LYS A 83 0.84 -20.08 -5.90
C LYS A 83 2.08 -20.34 -5.04
N GLY A 84 2.33 -19.50 -4.03
CA GLY A 84 3.56 -19.56 -3.25
C GLY A 84 4.82 -19.59 -4.13
N GLY A 85 5.93 -20.10 -3.60
CA GLY A 85 7.17 -20.29 -4.36
C GLY A 85 7.12 -21.43 -5.38
N ARG A 86 5.99 -22.16 -5.48
CA ARG A 86 5.80 -23.28 -6.40
C ARG A 86 5.42 -22.74 -7.78
N GLN A 87 6.44 -22.45 -8.60
CA GLN A 87 6.23 -22.20 -10.02
C GLN A 87 7.16 -23.06 -10.86
N GLY A 88 6.57 -23.73 -11.86
CA GLY A 88 7.28 -24.26 -13.00
C GLY A 88 8.01 -23.15 -13.75
N LYS A 89 9.11 -23.50 -14.42
CA LYS A 89 9.95 -22.53 -15.13
C LYS A 89 9.11 -21.82 -16.19
N PRO A 90 9.10 -20.47 -16.23
CA PRO A 90 8.40 -19.75 -17.30
C PRO A 90 9.02 -20.13 -18.64
N SER A 91 8.18 -20.18 -19.70
CA SER A 91 8.67 -20.39 -21.07
C SER A 91 9.84 -19.44 -21.36
N PRO A 92 11.01 -19.96 -21.77
CA PRO A 92 12.19 -19.14 -22.05
C PRO A 92 11.90 -18.03 -23.06
N THR A 93 11.17 -18.34 -24.13
CA THR A 93 10.78 -17.39 -25.18
C THR A 93 9.94 -16.26 -24.63
N ARG A 94 8.91 -16.58 -23.82
CA ARG A 94 8.07 -15.57 -23.17
C ARG A 94 8.87 -14.70 -22.21
N SER A 95 9.79 -15.29 -21.45
CA SER A 95 10.65 -14.54 -20.54
C SER A 95 11.59 -13.58 -21.28
N ARG A 96 12.18 -14.00 -22.41
CA ARG A 96 13.05 -13.16 -23.23
C ARG A 96 12.28 -12.00 -23.85
N GLY A 97 11.10 -12.27 -24.41
CA GLY A 97 10.21 -11.23 -24.96
C GLY A 97 9.83 -10.18 -23.92
N ALA A 98 9.40 -10.62 -22.74
CA ALA A 98 9.05 -9.70 -21.65
C ALA A 98 10.24 -8.85 -21.18
N LYS A 99 11.45 -9.42 -21.10
CA LYS A 99 12.67 -8.69 -20.76
C LYS A 99 13.03 -7.65 -21.83
N LYS A 100 12.96 -8.02 -23.12
CA LYS A 100 13.20 -7.08 -24.24
C LYS A 100 12.21 -5.91 -24.21
N ALA A 101 10.91 -6.19 -24.09
CA ALA A 101 9.87 -5.17 -24.00
C ALA A 101 10.09 -4.22 -22.81
N LEU A 102 10.49 -4.75 -21.65
CA LEU A 102 10.79 -3.95 -20.46
C LEU A 102 12.05 -3.08 -20.65
N LYS A 103 13.09 -3.60 -21.31
CA LYS A 103 14.30 -2.84 -21.64
C LYS A 103 13.98 -1.68 -22.57
N THR A 104 13.18 -1.92 -23.60
CA THR A 104 12.72 -0.86 -24.52
C THR A 104 11.87 0.17 -23.78
N ALA A 105 10.89 -0.28 -22.98
CA ALA A 105 9.99 0.61 -22.23
C ALA A 105 10.67 1.39 -21.09
N SER A 106 11.85 0.96 -20.64
CA SER A 106 12.64 1.63 -19.60
C SER A 106 13.83 2.41 -20.18
N LYS A 107 13.99 2.47 -21.51
CA LYS A 107 15.05 3.23 -22.16
C LYS A 107 15.00 4.70 -21.70
N GLY A 108 16.15 5.25 -21.30
CA GLY A 108 16.24 6.62 -20.76
C GLY A 108 15.71 6.79 -19.31
N THR A 109 15.23 5.73 -18.68
CA THR A 109 14.76 5.75 -17.29
C THR A 109 15.89 5.30 -16.36
N THR A 110 16.42 6.22 -15.56
CA THR A 110 17.50 5.92 -14.61
C THR A 110 16.96 5.46 -13.25
N ALA A 111 17.81 4.78 -12.48
CA ALA A 111 17.51 4.44 -11.09
C ALA A 111 17.19 5.69 -10.25
N ARG A 112 17.86 6.83 -10.52
CA ARG A 112 17.58 8.11 -9.86
C ARG A 112 16.14 8.58 -10.09
N LYS A 113 15.63 8.46 -11.32
CA LYS A 113 14.25 8.85 -11.68
C LYS A 113 13.18 7.90 -11.11
N THR A 114 13.52 6.64 -10.84
CA THR A 114 12.54 5.62 -10.42
C THR A 114 12.59 5.33 -8.92
N VAL A 115 13.76 5.05 -8.39
CA VAL A 115 13.98 4.62 -7.00
C VAL A 115 14.94 5.54 -6.23
N GLY A 116 15.20 6.74 -6.78
CA GLY A 116 15.86 7.83 -6.09
C GLY A 116 15.00 8.39 -4.95
N SER A 117 15.66 9.13 -4.06
CA SER A 117 15.03 9.76 -2.89
C SER A 117 13.85 10.65 -3.26
N GLU A 118 13.99 11.46 -4.32
CA GLU A 118 12.94 12.35 -4.82
C GLU A 118 11.71 11.58 -5.36
N ALA A 119 11.95 10.51 -6.13
CA ALA A 119 10.89 9.69 -6.71
C ALA A 119 10.08 8.97 -5.62
N LEU A 120 10.78 8.37 -4.65
CA LEU A 120 10.16 7.72 -3.49
C LEU A 120 9.44 8.72 -2.59
N SER A 121 10.03 9.90 -2.36
CA SER A 121 9.42 11.01 -1.60
C SER A 121 8.13 11.49 -2.28
N THR A 122 8.14 11.63 -3.60
CA THR A 122 6.95 12.04 -4.36
C THR A 122 5.84 11.01 -4.28
N GLN A 123 6.18 9.72 -4.43
CA GLN A 123 5.21 8.63 -4.32
C GLN A 123 4.58 8.55 -2.91
N THR A 124 5.39 8.70 -1.87
CA THR A 124 4.91 8.68 -0.47
C THR A 124 4.05 9.91 -0.14
N LYS A 125 4.45 11.11 -0.57
CA LYS A 125 3.63 12.33 -0.45
C LYS A 125 2.28 12.19 -1.17
N ARG A 126 2.28 11.66 -2.39
CA ARG A 126 1.05 11.38 -3.14
C ARG A 126 0.14 10.39 -2.42
N ALA A 127 0.69 9.32 -1.85
CA ALA A 127 -0.07 8.36 -1.06
C ALA A 127 -0.64 8.99 0.23
N ALA A 128 0.15 9.82 0.93
CA ALA A 128 -0.30 10.53 2.12
C ALA A 128 -1.42 11.53 1.82
N LYS A 129 -1.38 12.21 0.67
CA LYS A 129 -2.42 13.17 0.26
C LYS A 129 -3.81 12.50 0.11
N LYS A 130 -3.85 11.22 -0.29
CA LYS A 130 -5.08 10.43 -0.42
C LYS A 130 -5.69 9.99 0.92
N ARG A 131 -4.97 10.14 2.04
CA ARG A 131 -5.51 9.82 3.37
C ARG A 131 -6.40 10.96 3.87
N SER A 132 -7.44 10.61 4.63
CA SER A 132 -8.31 11.61 5.27
C SER A 132 -7.54 12.50 6.24
N ALA A 133 -8.04 13.71 6.46
CA ALA A 133 -7.44 14.68 7.38
C ALA A 133 -7.30 14.08 8.80
N SER A 134 -8.34 13.40 9.28
CA SER A 134 -8.33 12.70 10.57
C SER A 134 -7.21 11.64 10.66
N SER A 135 -7.06 10.80 9.63
CA SER A 135 -6.00 9.77 9.61
C SER A 135 -4.60 10.38 9.64
N ARG A 136 -4.38 11.48 8.90
CA ARG A 136 -3.10 12.20 8.93
C ARG A 136 -2.84 12.82 10.30
N SER A 137 -3.85 13.42 10.92
CA SER A 137 -3.76 14.02 12.26
C SER A 137 -3.41 12.97 13.32
N ALA A 138 -4.11 11.84 13.33
CA ALA A 138 -3.83 10.74 14.27
C ALA A 138 -2.40 10.21 14.13
N ALA A 139 -1.92 10.03 12.89
CA ALA A 139 -0.54 9.60 12.65
C ALA A 139 0.49 10.62 13.14
N ALA A 140 0.23 11.92 12.92
CA ALA A 140 1.09 13.00 13.39
C ALA A 140 1.15 13.06 14.93
N LYS A 141 0.01 12.87 15.61
CA LYS A 141 -0.06 12.80 17.08
C LYS A 141 0.76 11.63 17.63
N LYS A 142 0.60 10.42 17.07
CA LYS A 142 1.42 9.25 17.45
C LYS A 142 2.91 9.50 17.26
N ALA A 143 3.30 10.10 16.15
CA ALA A 143 4.70 10.43 15.88
C ALA A 143 5.25 11.53 16.81
N ALA A 144 4.40 12.43 17.32
CA ALA A 144 4.81 13.44 18.28
C ALA A 144 5.05 12.83 19.67
N GLN A 145 4.28 11.81 20.05
CA GLN A 145 4.44 11.09 21.32
C GLN A 145 5.78 10.35 21.41
N THR A 146 6.32 9.85 20.30
CA THR A 146 7.60 9.14 20.27
C THR A 146 8.82 10.05 20.12
N LYS A 147 8.64 11.38 20.01
CA LYS A 147 9.72 12.33 19.78
C LYS A 147 10.18 12.98 21.09
N GLY A 148 11.49 13.02 21.30
CA GLY A 148 12.11 13.80 22.37
C GLY A 148 11.81 15.30 22.27
N ALA A 149 11.95 16.02 23.39
CA ALA A 149 11.63 17.45 23.48
C ALA A 149 12.38 18.31 22.45
N THR A 150 13.66 18.02 22.22
CA THR A 150 14.51 18.69 21.22
C THR A 150 13.96 18.54 19.81
N VAL A 151 13.58 17.32 19.41
CA VAL A 151 13.00 17.02 18.08
C VAL A 151 11.61 17.68 17.92
N ARG A 152 10.82 17.77 19.00
CA ARG A 152 9.54 18.50 18.97
C ARG A 152 9.76 20.00 18.75
N LYS A 153 10.72 20.61 19.46
CA LYS A 153 11.08 22.02 19.33
C LYS A 153 11.56 22.37 17.91
N THR A 154 12.47 21.57 17.34
CA THR A 154 12.97 21.80 15.97
C THR A 154 11.88 21.64 14.92
N ALA A 155 11.00 20.65 15.07
CA ALA A 155 9.86 20.46 14.19
C ALA A 155 8.88 21.65 14.25
N ALA A 156 8.60 22.19 15.43
CA ALA A 156 7.76 23.37 15.61
C ALA A 156 8.38 24.62 14.97
N LYS A 157 9.67 24.87 15.18
CA LYS A 157 10.40 25.97 14.53
C LYS A 157 10.34 25.87 13.00
N LYS A 158 10.58 24.68 12.44
CA LYS A 158 10.48 24.44 11.00
C LYS A 158 9.05 24.68 10.49
N ALA A 159 8.03 24.24 11.23
CA ALA A 159 6.63 24.48 10.86
C ALA A 159 6.30 25.99 10.84
N ALA A 160 6.74 26.76 11.84
CA ALA A 160 6.57 28.21 11.87
C ALA A 160 7.24 28.89 10.66
N GLN A 161 8.50 28.54 10.36
CA GLN A 161 9.21 29.04 9.19
C GLN A 161 8.48 28.70 7.88
N THR A 162 7.95 27.48 7.75
CA THR A 162 7.19 27.12 6.55
C THR A 162 5.90 27.91 6.41
N ARG A 163 5.17 28.17 7.52
CA ARG A 163 3.96 28.98 7.51
C ARG A 163 4.26 30.44 7.12
N ALA A 164 5.32 31.01 7.69
CA ALA A 164 5.76 32.37 7.36
C ALA A 164 6.13 32.51 5.87
N LYS A 165 6.89 31.55 5.32
CA LYS A 165 7.22 31.52 3.88
C LYS A 165 5.97 31.43 3.00
N GLN A 166 5.00 30.59 3.37
CA GLN A 166 3.76 30.46 2.60
C GLN A 166 2.89 31.73 2.70
N ALA A 167 2.81 32.36 3.88
CA ALA A 167 2.11 33.62 4.05
C ALA A 167 2.70 34.74 3.17
N GLY A 168 4.03 34.84 3.09
CA GLY A 168 4.71 35.79 2.20
C GLY A 168 4.50 35.51 0.71
N THR A 169 4.31 34.25 0.31
CA THR A 169 3.95 33.91 -1.08
C THR A 169 2.49 34.21 -1.42
N HIS A 170 1.57 34.13 -0.44
CA HIS A 170 0.17 34.46 -0.65
C HIS A 170 -0.07 35.97 -0.76
N THR A 171 0.65 36.79 0.01
CA THR A 171 0.55 38.27 -0.06
C THR A 171 1.20 38.86 -1.32
N SER A 172 2.20 38.19 -1.90
CA SER A 172 2.81 38.60 -3.18
C SER A 172 1.99 38.17 -4.40
N ALA A 173 1.27 37.05 -4.32
CA ALA A 173 0.34 36.62 -5.38
C ALA A 173 -0.91 37.51 -5.48
N THR A 174 -1.46 38.00 -4.36
CA THR A 174 -2.60 38.93 -4.37
C THR A 174 -2.24 40.32 -4.87
N LYS A 175 -1.01 40.80 -4.64
CA LYS A 175 -0.53 42.11 -5.13
C LYS A 175 -0.24 42.13 -6.64
N LYS A 176 0.02 40.98 -7.26
CA LYS A 176 0.27 40.84 -8.71
C LYS A 176 -1.02 40.68 -9.54
N GLY A 177 -2.15 40.35 -8.89
CA GLY A 177 -3.46 40.19 -9.54
C GLY A 177 -4.28 41.49 -9.69
N THR A 178 -3.95 42.55 -8.95
CA THR A 178 -4.69 43.83 -8.98
C THR A 178 -4.05 44.91 -9.86
N ALA A 179 -2.91 44.64 -10.52
CA ALA A 179 -2.18 45.61 -11.33
C ALA A 179 -2.48 45.52 -12.84
N LYS A 180 -3.48 44.73 -13.27
CA LYS A 180 -3.76 44.50 -14.69
C LYS A 180 -5.24 44.67 -15.06
N THR A 181 -5.83 45.81 -14.66
CA THR A 181 -6.99 46.47 -15.32
C THR A 181 -7.23 47.79 -14.60
N ALA A 182 -6.47 48.83 -14.96
CA ALA A 182 -6.84 50.21 -14.70
C ALA A 182 -6.48 51.02 -15.96
N SER A 183 -7.12 50.66 -17.08
CA SER A 183 -7.16 51.52 -18.27
C SER A 183 -8.47 52.30 -18.21
N ALA A 184 -8.30 53.60 -18.01
CA ALA A 184 -9.17 54.72 -18.35
C ALA A 184 -10.67 54.43 -18.58
N ARG A 185 -11.51 54.91 -17.66
CA ARG A 185 -12.77 55.55 -18.05
C ARG A 185 -13.00 56.80 -17.21
N LYS A 186 -12.59 57.93 -17.78
CA LYS A 186 -12.99 59.27 -17.37
C LYS A 186 -14.50 59.38 -17.62
N THR A 187 -15.29 59.41 -16.55
CA THR A 187 -16.67 59.90 -16.61
C THR A 187 -16.84 60.99 -15.57
N THR A 188 -17.36 62.11 -16.05
CA THR A 188 -17.62 63.37 -15.37
C THR A 188 -18.58 63.22 -14.19
N ALA A 189 -18.47 64.19 -13.29
CA ALA A 189 -19.12 64.29 -11.98
C ALA A 189 -20.64 64.09 -11.98
N LYS A 190 -21.16 63.43 -10.93
CA LYS A 190 -22.43 63.83 -10.30
C LYS A 190 -22.45 63.51 -8.79
N LYS A 191 -22.38 64.61 -8.04
CA LYS A 191 -22.77 64.88 -6.64
C LYS A 191 -23.84 63.96 -6.04
N ALA A 192 -23.60 63.39 -4.86
CA ALA A 192 -24.55 63.34 -3.73
C ALA A 192 -23.86 62.86 -2.44
N ALA A 193 -24.28 63.45 -1.33
CA ALA A 193 -23.56 63.52 -0.06
C ALA A 193 -24.02 62.50 1.00
N SER A 194 -23.16 62.33 2.01
CA SER A 194 -23.45 62.05 3.43
C SER A 194 -24.01 60.67 3.81
N LYS A 195 -23.32 59.95 4.70
CA LYS A 195 -23.58 59.99 6.16
C LYS A 195 -22.67 59.02 6.94
N LYS A 196 -22.17 59.57 8.03
CA LYS A 196 -21.42 58.99 9.15
C LYS A 196 -22.36 58.12 10.02
N ALA A 197 -21.93 56.92 10.40
CA ALA A 197 -22.39 56.18 11.59
C ALA A 197 -21.33 55.09 11.90
N ALA A 198 -20.41 55.28 12.85
CA ALA A 198 -20.57 55.18 14.30
C ALA A 198 -21.05 53.79 14.76
N SER A 199 -20.13 53.13 15.48
CA SER A 199 -20.22 51.87 16.22
C SER A 199 -21.46 51.72 17.10
N LYS A 200 -22.00 50.49 17.16
CA LYS A 200 -22.73 50.01 18.35
C LYS A 200 -22.32 48.57 18.68
N THR A 201 -21.57 48.45 19.76
CA THR A 201 -21.58 47.33 20.70
C THR A 201 -22.99 47.15 21.26
N ALA A 202 -23.46 45.91 21.40
CA ALA A 202 -24.63 45.60 22.22
C ALA A 202 -24.49 44.22 22.86
N SER A 203 -24.47 44.25 24.18
CA SER A 203 -24.40 43.15 25.12
C SER A 203 -25.79 42.57 25.39
N ALA A 204 -25.84 41.24 25.59
CA ALA A 204 -26.71 40.44 26.47
C ALA A 204 -28.23 40.73 26.58
N LYS A 205 -29.05 39.68 26.38
CA LYS A 205 -30.08 39.28 27.37
C LYS A 205 -30.54 37.83 27.25
N LYS A 206 -30.98 37.32 28.40
CA LYS A 206 -31.21 35.95 28.89
C LYS A 206 -32.72 35.68 29.02
N ALA A 207 -33.18 34.46 28.74
CA ALA A 207 -34.38 33.76 29.28
C ALA A 207 -34.68 32.53 28.39
N ALA A 208 -35.22 31.38 28.78
CA ALA A 208 -35.51 30.72 30.06
C ALA A 208 -35.81 29.23 29.74
N THR A 209 -35.95 28.43 30.80
CA THR A 209 -35.97 26.98 30.96
C THR A 209 -37.17 26.19 30.37
N LYS A 210 -36.93 24.94 29.92
CA LYS A 210 -37.80 23.78 30.27
C LYS A 210 -37.05 22.44 30.19
N LYS A 211 -37.21 21.65 31.26
CA LYS A 211 -36.63 20.35 31.63
C LYS A 211 -37.42 19.20 30.97
N THR A 212 -36.75 18.12 30.52
CA THR A 212 -37.11 16.70 30.81
C THR A 212 -36.28 15.66 30.04
N ALA A 213 -36.00 14.55 30.75
CA ALA A 213 -35.78 13.17 30.29
C ALA A 213 -34.39 12.74 29.79
N SER A 214 -33.61 12.29 30.79
CA SER A 214 -32.59 11.24 30.71
C SER A 214 -33.06 9.96 29.99
N ARG A 215 -32.25 9.44 29.06
CA ARG A 215 -32.32 8.01 28.65
C ARG A 215 -30.92 7.40 28.49
N LYS A 216 -30.46 6.90 29.64
CA LYS A 216 -29.92 5.55 29.89
C LYS A 216 -28.93 4.96 28.86
N THR A 217 -27.67 4.97 29.27
CA THR A 217 -26.64 3.99 28.92
C THR A 217 -27.10 2.57 29.25
N ALA A 218 -27.00 1.65 28.30
CA ALA A 218 -27.20 0.22 28.53
C ALA A 218 -25.88 -0.52 28.39
N SER A 219 -25.24 -0.79 29.53
CA SER A 219 -24.26 -1.85 29.69
C SER A 219 -24.96 -3.21 29.63
N LYS A 220 -24.48 -4.14 28.79
CA LYS A 220 -24.67 -5.59 28.99
C LYS A 220 -23.28 -6.15 29.24
N LYS A 221 -22.92 -6.30 30.52
CA LYS A 221 -23.12 -7.47 31.40
C LYS A 221 -22.23 -8.65 30.98
N SER A 222 -21.12 -8.73 31.70
CA SER A 222 -20.30 -9.90 31.94
C SER A 222 -21.14 -11.07 32.45
N THR A 223 -20.85 -12.25 31.93
CA THR A 223 -21.12 -13.52 32.62
C THR A 223 -19.81 -14.31 32.60
N ALA A 224 -19.26 -14.51 33.79
CA ALA A 224 -18.24 -15.50 34.09
C ALA A 224 -18.92 -16.71 34.73
N ARG A 225 -18.32 -17.90 34.51
CA ARG A 225 -18.64 -19.29 34.95
C ARG A 225 -18.79 -20.16 33.69
N THR A 226 -18.11 -21.30 33.52
CA THR A 226 -17.54 -22.27 34.46
C THR A 226 -16.41 -23.06 33.78
N SER A 227 -15.41 -23.41 34.58
CA SER A 227 -14.47 -24.51 34.40
C SER A 227 -15.18 -25.86 34.30
N ALA A 228 -14.77 -26.75 33.37
CA ALA A 228 -14.71 -28.20 33.56
C ALA A 228 -14.14 -28.93 32.33
N ALA A 229 -13.07 -29.69 32.58
CA ALA A 229 -12.84 -31.06 32.13
C ALA A 229 -12.91 -31.43 30.63
N SER A 230 -11.74 -31.76 30.09
CA SER A 230 -11.41 -33.02 29.39
C SER A 230 -12.57 -33.85 28.80
N LYS A 231 -12.50 -34.09 27.49
CA LYS A 231 -12.73 -35.42 26.88
C LYS A 231 -12.28 -35.42 25.41
N THR A 232 -11.18 -36.11 25.16
CA THR A 232 -10.90 -36.78 23.89
C THR A 232 -12.03 -37.76 23.56
N PRO A 233 -12.25 -38.04 22.27
CA PRO A 233 -12.33 -39.44 21.91
C PRO A 233 -11.48 -39.81 20.69
N ALA A 234 -10.68 -40.84 20.91
CA ALA A 234 -10.47 -42.00 20.04
C ALA A 234 -10.08 -41.78 18.57
N LYS A 235 -8.80 -42.12 18.32
CA LYS A 235 -8.34 -42.82 17.13
C LYS A 235 -9.37 -43.87 16.67
N LYS A 236 -9.76 -43.82 15.39
CA LYS A 236 -10.29 -44.99 14.69
C LYS A 236 -9.27 -45.36 13.60
N SER A 237 -8.38 -46.28 13.97
CA SER A 237 -7.62 -47.10 13.03
C SER A 237 -8.58 -48.06 12.36
N ALA A 238 -8.70 -48.00 11.03
CA ALA A 238 -9.30 -49.06 10.24
C ALA A 238 -8.26 -49.55 9.22
N ALA A 239 -8.08 -50.86 9.26
CA ALA A 239 -6.98 -51.60 8.71
C ALA A 239 -7.04 -51.77 7.18
N SER A 240 -5.84 -51.84 6.61
CA SER A 240 -5.39 -52.75 5.55
C SER A 240 -6.42 -53.80 5.10
N LYS A 241 -6.84 -53.73 3.83
CA LYS A 241 -7.14 -54.92 3.04
C LYS A 241 -6.26 -54.93 1.80
N ARG A 242 -5.28 -55.82 1.87
CA ARG A 242 -4.39 -56.30 0.83
C ARG A 242 -5.21 -57.26 -0.05
N THR A 243 -5.34 -56.98 -1.34
CA THR A 243 -5.76 -57.98 -2.34
C THR A 243 -4.72 -58.05 -3.43
N THR A 244 -3.94 -59.12 -3.37
CA THR A 244 -2.97 -59.58 -4.36
C THR A 244 -3.63 -60.55 -5.33
N SER A 245 -3.60 -60.28 -6.64
CA SER A 245 -3.65 -61.27 -7.72
C SER A 245 -2.87 -60.68 -8.90
N LYS A 246 -1.58 -60.98 -9.10
CA LYS A 246 -0.95 -62.20 -9.65
C LYS A 246 -1.39 -62.57 -11.08
N ARG A 247 -0.41 -62.38 -12.00
CA ARG A 247 -0.17 -63.03 -13.32
C ARG A 247 -1.14 -62.65 -14.48
N ALA A 248 -0.72 -62.57 -15.74
CA ALA A 248 0.45 -63.16 -16.39
C ALA A 248 1.02 -62.25 -17.52
N ASN A 249 2.35 -62.23 -17.59
CA ASN A 249 3.15 -61.71 -18.68
C ASN A 249 3.23 -62.80 -19.76
N LYS A 250 2.98 -62.48 -21.03
CA LYS A 250 3.14 -63.41 -22.17
C LYS A 250 4.21 -62.86 -23.09
N THR A 251 5.38 -63.47 -23.03
CA THR A 251 6.51 -63.30 -23.96
C THR A 251 6.49 -64.45 -24.96
N SER A 252 6.54 -64.11 -26.26
CA SER A 252 7.08 -64.92 -27.38
C SER A 252 6.54 -64.32 -28.69
N SER A 253 7.18 -64.32 -29.85
CA SER A 253 8.55 -64.37 -30.36
C SER A 253 8.36 -64.34 -31.90
N ALA A 254 9.39 -63.95 -32.66
CA ALA A 254 9.53 -64.15 -34.11
C ALA A 254 8.53 -63.37 -35.02
N ARG A 255 8.87 -62.86 -36.21
CA ARG A 255 9.88 -63.30 -37.18
C ARG A 255 10.22 -62.15 -38.14
N LYS A 256 11.49 -62.16 -38.53
CA LYS A 256 12.20 -61.31 -39.50
C LYS A 256 11.94 -61.82 -40.94
N ARG A 257 12.07 -60.93 -41.94
CA ARG A 257 12.14 -61.17 -43.42
C ARG A 257 10.76 -61.40 -44.07
N SER A 258 10.38 -60.76 -45.18
CA SER A 258 11.10 -60.70 -46.45
C SER A 258 10.90 -59.39 -47.23
N SER A 259 11.96 -59.04 -47.94
CA SER A 259 12.05 -58.11 -49.05
C SER A 259 11.53 -58.72 -50.36
N ARG A 260 11.00 -57.85 -51.23
CA ARG A 260 11.28 -57.77 -52.68
C ARG A 260 10.58 -58.74 -53.66
N SER A 261 10.20 -58.12 -54.77
CA SER A 261 9.91 -58.59 -56.15
C SER A 261 8.54 -59.22 -56.48
N GLY A 262 7.88 -58.57 -57.45
CA GLY A 262 6.81 -59.04 -58.34
C GLY A 262 6.41 -57.81 -59.17
N SER A 263 7.09 -57.58 -60.29
CA SER A 263 6.70 -57.97 -61.67
C SER A 263 5.74 -56.97 -62.29
#